data_AF-X1A960-F1
#
_entry.id   AF-X1A960-F1
#
_cell.length_a   1.000
_cell.length_b   1.000
_cell.length_c   1.000
_cell.angle_alpha   90.00
_cell.angle_beta   90.00
_cell.angle_gamma   90.00
#
_symmetry.space_group_name_H-M   'P 1'
#
loop_
_entity.id
_entity.type
_entity.pdbx_description
1 polymer ?
#
loop_
_entity_poly.entity_id
_entity_poly.type
_entity_poly.pdbx_seq_one_letter_code
_entity_poly.pdbx_strand_id
1 'polypeptide(L)'
;MNGKEILDMAVEQKKGLIYSEAKETITVEKIKKISKEKKAELFSIIRIYFKNSPEVIASFIFGSYSTDNATILSDLDIGILLKTDTGKDKYSELLLDISSDLVRLLKMDNIDLVILNRANPILKYEVATKGTAIFEREKEILDNFKIKS
;
A
#
# COMPACT_ATOMS: atom_id res chain seq x y z
N MET A 1 -13.85 19.04 -54.16
CA MET A 1 -13.52 19.69 -52.88
C MET A 1 -12.52 20.79 -53.14
N ASN A 2 -12.78 22.00 -52.65
CA ASN A 2 -11.85 23.12 -52.74
C ASN A 2 -10.82 23.08 -51.59
N GLY A 3 -9.70 23.82 -51.71
CA GLY A 3 -8.63 23.81 -50.71
C GLY A 3 -9.06 24.25 -49.30
N LYS A 4 -10.14 25.02 -49.18
CA LYS A 4 -10.71 25.46 -47.90
C LYS A 4 -11.46 24.32 -47.20
N GLU A 5 -12.26 23.54 -47.94
CA GLU A 5 -12.97 22.37 -47.41
C GLU A 5 -12.00 21.31 -46.87
N ILE A 6 -10.87 21.09 -47.54
CA ILE A 6 -9.82 20.16 -47.07
C ILE A 6 -9.21 20.65 -45.75
N LEU A 7 -8.96 21.96 -45.63
CA LEU A 7 -8.39 22.56 -44.44
C LEU A 7 -9.37 22.47 -43.25
N ASP A 8 -10.65 22.79 -43.49
CA ASP A 8 -11.70 22.75 -42.48
C ASP A 8 -11.93 21.33 -41.95
N MET A 9 -11.91 20.32 -42.84
CA MET A 9 -11.97 18.91 -42.45
C MET A 9 -10.77 18.47 -41.60
N ALA A 10 -9.55 18.90 -41.97
CA ALA A 10 -8.34 18.57 -41.22
C ALA A 10 -8.33 19.21 -39.82
N VAL A 11 -8.82 20.45 -39.70
CA VAL A 11 -8.97 21.14 -38.40
C VAL A 11 -9.96 20.41 -37.51
N GLU A 12 -11.10 19.98 -38.05
CA GLU A 12 -12.13 19.31 -37.26
C GLU A 12 -11.69 17.91 -36.79
N GLN A 13 -11.01 17.15 -37.65
CA GLN A 13 -10.38 15.88 -37.25
C GLN A 13 -9.34 16.08 -36.13
N LYS A 14 -8.51 17.12 -36.25
CA LYS A 14 -7.49 17.44 -35.24
C LYS A 14 -8.11 17.86 -33.90
N LYS A 15 -9.21 18.63 -33.92
CA LYS A 15 -9.96 18.98 -32.70
C LYS A 15 -10.53 17.75 -32.00
N GLY A 16 -11.11 16.81 -32.76
CA GLY A 16 -11.63 15.55 -32.23
C GLY A 16 -10.55 14.74 -31.51
N LEU A 17 -9.37 14.63 -32.15
CA LEU A 17 -8.21 13.92 -31.57
C LEU A 17 -7.73 14.59 -30.27
N ILE A 18 -7.52 15.91 -30.29
CA ILE A 18 -7.09 16.68 -29.11
C ILE A 18 -8.11 16.53 -27.96
N TYR A 19 -9.40 16.56 -28.28
CA TYR A 19 -10.45 16.40 -27.27
C TYR A 19 -10.46 14.99 -26.66
N SER A 20 -10.23 13.93 -27.46
CA SER A 20 -10.13 12.56 -26.94
C SER A 20 -8.92 12.36 -26.02
N GLU A 21 -7.74 12.84 -26.43
CA GLU A 21 -6.51 12.73 -25.63
C GLU A 21 -6.61 13.48 -24.30
N ALA A 22 -7.22 14.68 -24.33
CA ALA A 22 -7.48 15.46 -23.12
C ALA A 22 -8.45 14.73 -22.16
N LYS A 23 -9.52 14.14 -22.69
CA LYS A 23 -10.49 13.38 -21.88
C LYS A 23 -9.87 12.14 -21.24
N GLU A 24 -9.02 11.43 -21.98
CA GLU A 24 -8.27 10.27 -21.47
C GLU A 24 -7.32 10.68 -20.35
N THR A 25 -6.52 11.74 -20.56
CA THR A 25 -5.59 12.29 -19.58
C THR A 25 -6.30 12.69 -18.28
N ILE A 26 -7.40 13.45 -18.37
CA ILE A 26 -8.22 13.86 -17.22
C ILE A 26 -8.79 12.65 -16.47
N THR A 27 -9.19 11.60 -17.19
CA THR A 27 -9.73 10.37 -16.59
C THR A 27 -8.65 9.64 -15.80
N VAL A 28 -7.45 9.49 -16.37
CA VAL A 28 -6.29 8.87 -15.71
C VAL A 28 -5.88 9.65 -14.45
N GLU A 29 -5.83 10.98 -14.51
CA GLU A 29 -5.51 11.81 -13.34
C GLU A 29 -6.54 11.66 -12.21
N LYS A 30 -7.83 11.63 -12.54
CA LYS A 30 -8.90 11.37 -11.56
C LYS A 30 -8.75 10.00 -10.91
N ILE A 31 -8.46 8.95 -11.69
CA ILE A 31 -8.25 7.59 -11.17
C ILE A 31 -7.05 7.56 -10.22
N LYS A 32 -5.92 8.18 -10.60
CA LYS A 32 -4.72 8.28 -9.74
C LYS A 32 -5.02 9.00 -8.42
N LYS A 33 -5.79 10.09 -8.46
CA LYS A 33 -6.21 10.83 -7.26
C LYS A 33 -7.06 9.96 -6.33
N ILE A 34 -8.08 9.29 -6.86
CA ILE A 34 -8.94 8.39 -6.08
C ILE A 34 -8.12 7.25 -5.45
N SER A 35 -7.19 6.66 -6.21
CA SER A 35 -6.29 5.63 -5.70
C SER A 35 -5.45 6.13 -4.52
N LYS A 36 -4.90 7.34 -4.63
CA LYS A 36 -4.10 7.97 -3.56
C LYS A 36 -4.91 8.23 -2.30
N GLU A 37 -6.13 8.73 -2.43
CA GLU A 37 -7.03 8.99 -1.30
C GLU A 37 -7.40 7.67 -0.57
N LYS A 38 -7.78 6.63 -1.33
CA LYS A 38 -8.06 5.31 -0.76
C LYS A 38 -6.83 4.71 -0.05
N LYS A 39 -5.63 4.87 -0.62
CA LYS A 39 -4.38 4.42 0.02
C LYS A 39 -4.13 5.13 1.35
N ALA A 40 -4.39 6.45 1.42
CA ALA A 40 -4.23 7.22 2.64
C ALA A 40 -5.24 6.80 3.73
N GLU A 41 -6.49 6.52 3.34
CA GLU A 41 -7.52 5.99 4.23
C GLU A 41 -7.13 4.61 4.78
N LEU A 42 -6.72 3.69 3.91
CA LEU A 42 -6.22 2.36 4.25
C LEU A 42 -5.11 2.44 5.31
N PHE A 43 -4.10 3.28 5.07
CA PHE A 43 -2.96 3.46 5.97
C PHE A 43 -3.40 4.01 7.32
N SER A 44 -4.38 4.91 7.32
CA SER A 44 -4.94 5.50 8.55
C SER A 44 -5.67 4.45 9.39
N ILE A 45 -6.47 3.59 8.77
CA ILE A 45 -7.19 2.51 9.47
C ILE A 45 -6.19 1.53 10.10
N ILE A 46 -5.20 1.08 9.34
CA ILE A 46 -4.17 0.15 9.81
C ILE A 46 -3.38 0.76 10.98
N ARG A 47 -3.00 2.04 10.87
CA ARG A 47 -2.32 2.76 11.95
C ARG A 47 -3.15 2.82 13.22
N ILE A 48 -4.45 3.10 13.11
CA ILE A 48 -5.36 3.17 14.27
C ILE A 48 -5.53 1.78 14.88
N TYR A 49 -5.68 0.74 14.06
CA TYR A 49 -5.77 -0.64 14.53
C TYR A 49 -4.55 -1.02 15.38
N PHE A 50 -3.34 -0.92 14.82
CA PHE A 50 -2.12 -1.33 15.53
C PHE A 50 -1.76 -0.44 16.72
N LYS A 51 -2.21 0.82 16.73
CA LYS A 51 -2.10 1.68 17.93
C LYS A 51 -2.79 1.05 19.15
N ASN A 52 -3.91 0.38 18.92
CA ASN A 52 -4.72 -0.28 19.95
C ASN A 52 -4.31 -1.74 20.21
N SER A 53 -3.29 -2.26 19.52
CA SER A 53 -2.73 -3.60 19.71
C SER A 53 -1.49 -3.53 20.63
N PRO A 54 -1.61 -3.74 21.95
CA PRO A 54 -0.52 -3.55 22.92
C PRO A 54 0.71 -4.43 22.68
N GLU A 55 0.53 -5.59 22.05
CA GLU A 55 1.55 -6.55 21.67
C GLU A 55 2.38 -6.10 20.47
N VAL A 56 1.84 -5.22 19.63
CA VAL A 56 2.52 -4.69 18.43
C VAL A 56 3.37 -3.49 18.81
N ILE A 57 4.65 -3.57 18.50
CA ILE A 57 5.60 -2.48 18.64
C ILE A 57 5.59 -1.60 17.39
N ALA A 58 5.66 -2.23 16.22
CA ALA A 58 5.72 -1.54 14.95
C ALA A 58 5.03 -2.36 13.85
N SER A 59 4.52 -1.67 12.84
CA SER A 59 3.97 -2.28 11.64
C SER A 59 4.46 -1.56 10.39
N PHE A 60 4.61 -2.31 9.31
CA PHE A 60 5.16 -1.87 8.04
C PHE A 60 4.28 -2.36 6.91
N ILE A 61 4.07 -1.53 5.90
CA ILE A 61 3.57 -2.00 4.60
C ILE A 61 4.77 -2.13 3.67
N PHE A 62 4.96 -3.31 3.09
CA PHE A 62 6.07 -3.61 2.18
C PHE A 62 5.55 -4.22 0.87
N GLY A 63 6.44 -4.81 0.08
CA GLY A 63 6.05 -5.48 -1.17
C GLY A 63 5.46 -4.52 -2.20
N SER A 64 4.49 -5.00 -2.97
CA SER A 64 3.94 -4.25 -4.10
C SER A 64 3.30 -2.92 -3.67
N TYR A 65 2.67 -2.88 -2.49
CA TYR A 65 2.06 -1.67 -1.91
C TYR A 65 3.05 -0.59 -1.48
N SER A 66 4.32 -0.94 -1.31
CA SER A 66 5.39 0.02 -0.97
C SER A 66 5.91 0.81 -2.18
N THR A 67 5.49 0.44 -3.40
CA THR A 67 5.90 1.11 -4.64
C THR A 67 4.80 2.03 -5.19
N ASP A 68 5.16 3.03 -6.00
CA ASP A 68 4.20 3.94 -6.66
C ASP A 68 3.30 3.24 -7.71
N ASN A 69 3.59 1.98 -8.03
CA ASN A 69 2.85 1.16 -9.00
C ASN A 69 1.79 0.25 -8.36
N ALA A 70 1.61 0.32 -7.04
CA ALA A 70 0.59 -0.46 -6.34
C ALA A 70 -0.81 -0.16 -6.90
N THR A 71 -1.49 -1.21 -7.36
CA THR A 71 -2.87 -1.10 -7.80
C THR A 71 -3.80 -1.50 -6.67
N ILE A 72 -5.08 -1.11 -6.76
CA ILE A 72 -6.11 -1.54 -5.79
C ILE A 72 -6.35 -3.06 -5.76
N LEU A 73 -5.78 -3.81 -6.71
CA LEU A 73 -5.88 -5.27 -6.81
C LEU A 73 -4.65 -5.99 -6.28
N SER A 74 -3.62 -5.24 -5.87
CA SER A 74 -2.39 -5.83 -5.35
C SER A 74 -2.65 -6.49 -3.99
N ASP A 75 -1.80 -7.43 -3.59
CA ASP A 75 -1.83 -8.01 -2.23
C ASP A 75 -1.22 -7.04 -1.24
N LEU A 76 -1.83 -6.88 -0.07
CA LEU A 76 -1.34 -5.99 0.98
C LEU A 76 -0.44 -6.75 1.94
N ASP A 77 0.87 -6.57 1.75
CA ASP A 77 1.90 -7.17 2.60
C ASP A 77 2.16 -6.30 3.84
N ILE A 78 1.91 -6.86 5.02
CA ILE A 78 2.09 -6.18 6.31
C ILE A 78 3.10 -6.92 7.19
N GLY A 79 4.17 -6.23 7.54
CA GLY A 79 5.19 -6.70 8.48
C GLY A 79 4.88 -6.21 9.89
N ILE A 80 4.84 -7.11 10.86
CA ILE A 80 4.50 -6.81 12.26
C ILE A 80 5.69 -7.16 13.15
N LEU A 81 6.13 -6.21 13.96
CA LEU A 81 7.14 -6.41 14.99
C LEU A 81 6.45 -6.43 16.36
N LEU A 82 6.63 -7.52 17.10
CA LEU A 82 5.95 -7.77 18.38
C LEU A 82 6.88 -7.55 19.58
N LYS A 83 6.28 -7.20 20.73
CA LYS A 83 6.99 -6.85 21.97
C LYS A 83 7.80 -8.00 22.57
N THR A 84 7.26 -9.20 22.50
CA THR A 84 7.85 -10.35 23.16
C THR A 84 7.90 -11.49 22.17
N ASP A 85 9.03 -12.20 22.15
CA ASP A 85 9.10 -13.45 21.38
C ASP A 85 8.34 -14.55 22.12
N THR A 86 7.05 -14.72 21.81
CA THR A 86 6.22 -15.75 22.44
C THR A 86 6.39 -17.12 21.75
N GLY A 87 5.83 -18.22 22.27
CA GLY A 87 5.93 -19.53 21.61
C GLY A 87 5.35 -19.53 20.18
N LYS A 88 5.72 -20.49 19.32
CA LYS A 88 5.21 -20.61 17.93
C LYS A 88 3.68 -20.57 17.83
N ASP A 89 2.99 -21.23 18.75
CA ASP A 89 1.53 -21.39 18.69
C ASP A 89 0.80 -20.05 18.89
N LYS A 90 1.28 -19.23 19.84
CA LYS A 90 0.71 -17.90 20.13
C LYS A 90 0.81 -16.91 18.96
N TYR A 91 1.82 -17.06 18.11
CA TYR A 91 1.92 -16.22 16.91
C TYR A 91 0.92 -16.58 15.84
N SER A 92 0.63 -17.87 15.68
CA SER A 92 -0.29 -18.33 14.65
C SER A 92 -1.70 -17.87 14.98
N GLU A 93 -2.09 -17.99 16.26
CA GLU A 93 -3.36 -17.44 16.77
C GLU A 93 -3.43 -15.92 16.59
N LEU A 94 -2.38 -15.19 17.00
CA LEU A 94 -2.34 -13.73 16.84
C LEU A 94 -2.41 -13.29 15.37
N LEU A 95 -1.73 -13.99 14.46
CA LEU A 95 -1.79 -13.71 13.02
C LEU A 95 -3.20 -13.93 12.47
N LEU A 96 -3.88 -15.00 12.89
CA LEU A 96 -5.26 -15.28 12.48
C LEU A 96 -6.22 -14.19 12.98
N ASP A 97 -6.07 -13.77 14.24
CA ASP A 97 -6.90 -12.72 14.83
C ASP A 97 -6.69 -11.38 14.11
N ILE A 98 -5.42 -10.97 13.91
CA ILE A 98 -5.08 -9.74 13.19
C ILE A 98 -5.57 -9.81 11.74
N SER A 99 -5.37 -10.94 11.06
CA SER A 99 -5.83 -11.13 9.67
C SER A 99 -7.35 -10.99 9.58
N SER A 100 -8.10 -11.69 10.44
CA SER A 100 -9.56 -11.63 10.49
C SER A 100 -10.08 -10.20 10.73
N ASP A 101 -9.46 -9.49 11.67
CA ASP A 101 -9.82 -8.11 11.98
C ASP A 101 -9.53 -7.17 10.81
N LEU A 102 -8.35 -7.28 10.19
CA LEU A 102 -7.98 -6.43 9.06
C LEU A 102 -8.83 -6.72 7.83
N VAL A 103 -9.14 -7.98 7.51
CA VAL A 103 -10.09 -8.33 6.45
C VAL A 103 -11.44 -7.68 6.70
N ARG A 104 -11.95 -7.76 7.94
CA ARG A 104 -13.24 -7.16 8.33
C ARG A 104 -13.22 -5.63 8.24
N LEU A 105 -12.13 -4.99 8.66
CA LEU A 105 -11.97 -3.53 8.69
C LEU A 105 -11.73 -2.94 7.30
N LEU A 106 -10.90 -3.58 6.50
CA LEU A 106 -10.45 -3.09 5.20
C LEU A 106 -11.34 -3.56 4.05
N LYS A 107 -12.23 -4.55 4.30
CA LYS A 107 -13.08 -5.19 3.28
C LYS A 107 -12.25 -5.74 2.12
N MET A 108 -11.14 -6.37 2.47
CA MET A 108 -10.12 -6.81 1.54
C MET A 108 -9.58 -8.16 1.99
N ASP A 109 -9.65 -9.15 1.10
CA ASP A 109 -9.35 -10.55 1.45
C ASP A 109 -7.87 -10.90 1.24
N ASN A 110 -7.16 -10.12 0.43
CA ASN A 110 -5.77 -10.37 0.06
C ASN A 110 -4.79 -9.57 0.93
N ILE A 111 -4.67 -10.00 2.19
CA ILE A 111 -3.75 -9.43 3.17
C ILE A 111 -2.75 -10.52 3.58
N ASP A 112 -1.46 -10.31 3.32
CA ASP A 112 -0.39 -11.18 3.79
C ASP A 112 0.28 -10.56 5.04
N LEU A 113 0.40 -11.35 6.10
CA LEU A 113 0.92 -10.91 7.39
C LEU A 113 2.19 -11.66 7.75
N VAL A 114 3.24 -10.90 8.08
CA VAL A 114 4.55 -11.46 8.44
C VAL A 114 4.97 -10.99 9.82
N ILE A 115 5.34 -11.93 10.70
CA ILE A 115 5.99 -11.62 11.98
C ILE A 115 7.49 -11.40 11.79
N LEU A 116 7.93 -10.14 11.90
CA LEU A 116 9.30 -9.71 11.66
C LEU A 116 10.29 -10.22 12.71
N ASN A 117 9.83 -10.59 13.90
CA ASN A 117 10.67 -11.20 14.93
C ASN A 117 11.37 -12.48 14.38
N ARG A 118 10.65 -13.26 13.54
CA ARG A 118 11.10 -14.57 13.03
C ARG A 118 11.25 -14.64 11.52
N ALA A 119 10.97 -13.56 10.80
CA ALA A 119 11.21 -13.47 9.37
C ALA A 119 12.67 -13.82 9.03
N ASN A 120 12.90 -14.37 7.84
CA ASN A 120 14.26 -14.61 7.37
C ASN A 120 15.01 -13.27 7.16
N PRO A 121 16.35 -13.25 7.16
CA PRO A 121 17.11 -12.01 7.01
C PRO A 121 16.80 -11.23 5.73
N ILE A 122 16.56 -11.92 4.61
CA ILE A 122 16.25 -11.29 3.32
C ILE A 122 14.96 -10.45 3.42
N LEU A 123 13.92 -11.01 4.04
CA LEU A 123 12.65 -10.34 4.22
C LEU A 123 12.75 -9.19 5.22
N LYS A 124 13.53 -9.35 6.31
CA LYS A 124 13.80 -8.23 7.23
C LYS A 124 14.50 -7.08 6.52
N TYR A 125 15.51 -7.38 5.70
CA TYR A 125 16.23 -6.39 4.90
C TYR A 125 15.30 -5.66 3.93
N GLU A 126 14.42 -6.40 3.23
CA GLU A 126 13.42 -5.81 2.34
C GLU A 126 12.50 -4.84 3.08
N VAL A 127 11.93 -5.26 4.21
CA VAL A 127 11.03 -4.44 5.02
C VAL A 127 11.77 -3.22 5.58
N ALA A 128 13.00 -3.38 6.02
CA ALA A 128 13.82 -2.30 6.56
C ALA A 128 14.18 -1.23 5.50
N THR A 129 14.46 -1.66 4.27
CA THR A 129 14.95 -0.78 3.20
C THR A 129 13.84 -0.18 2.34
N LYS A 130 12.78 -0.95 2.08
CA LYS A 130 11.69 -0.58 1.17
C LYS A 130 10.34 -0.42 1.86
N GLY A 131 10.18 -1.00 3.06
CA GLY A 131 8.93 -0.91 3.80
C GLY A 131 8.63 0.50 4.29
N THR A 132 7.34 0.85 4.28
CA THR A 132 6.82 2.07 4.88
C THR A 132 6.31 1.76 6.29
N ALA A 133 6.90 2.39 7.32
CA ALA A 133 6.39 2.27 8.69
C ALA A 133 5.02 2.94 8.79
N ILE A 134 4.01 2.19 9.22
CA ILE A 134 2.62 2.66 9.38
C ILE A 134 2.31 3.00 10.82
N PHE A 135 2.89 2.24 11.74
CA PHE A 135 2.80 2.46 13.17
C PHE A 135 4.12 2.08 13.84
N GLU A 136 4.52 2.87 14.82
CA GLU A 136 5.62 2.58 15.73
C GLU A 136 5.30 3.19 17.10
N ARG A 137 5.64 2.48 18.18
CA ARG A 137 5.51 3.01 19.55
C ARG A 137 6.64 3.97 19.88
N GLU A 138 7.85 3.64 19.48
CA GLU A 138 9.06 4.42 19.76
C GLU A 138 9.94 4.43 18.51
N LYS A 139 10.42 5.62 18.14
CA LYS A 139 11.26 5.83 16.95
C LYS A 139 12.55 4.99 16.98
N GLU A 140 13.11 4.79 18.17
CA GLU A 140 14.34 4.00 18.35
C GLU A 140 14.18 2.55 17.86
N ILE A 141 12.96 2.03 17.88
CA ILE A 141 12.69 0.65 17.47
C ILE A 141 12.80 0.52 15.95
N LEU A 142 12.32 1.51 15.20
CA LEU A 142 12.51 1.57 13.76
C LEU A 142 14.00 1.69 13.40
N ASP A 143 14.72 2.57 14.09
CA ASP A 143 16.15 2.75 13.88
C ASP A 143 16.92 1.44 14.16
N ASN A 144 16.60 0.76 15.26
CA ASN A 144 17.20 -0.54 15.62
C ASN A 144 16.84 -1.66 14.63
N PHE A 145 15.60 -1.71 14.14
CA PHE A 145 15.18 -2.69 13.14
C PHE A 145 15.96 -2.50 11.84
N LYS A 146 16.14 -1.26 11.39
CA LYS A 146 16.89 -0.94 10.17
C LYS A 146 18.38 -1.26 10.27
N ILE A 147 18.98 -1.07 11.44
CA ILE A 147 20.42 -1.35 11.65
C ILE A 147 20.71 -2.86 11.72
N LYS A 148 19.77 -3.66 12.25
CA LYS A 148 19.94 -5.11 12.48
C LYS A 148 19.48 -6.00 11.32
N SER A 149 18.94 -5.40 10.25
CA SER A 149 18.37 -6.10 9.09
C SER A 149 19.31 -6.12 7.90
#